data_AF-A0AB36TRT4-F1
#
_entry.id   AF-A0AB36TRT4-F1
#
_cell.length_a   1.000
_cell.length_b   1.000
_cell.length_c   1.000
_cell.angle_alpha   90.00
_cell.angle_beta   90.00
_cell.angle_gamma   90.00
#
_symmetry.space_group_name_H-M   'P 1'
#
loop_
_entity.id
_entity.type
_entity.pdbx_description
1 polymer ?
#
loop_
_entity_poly.entity_id
_entity_poly.type
_entity_poly.pdbx_seq_one_letter_code
_entity_poly.pdbx_strand_id
1 'polypeptide(L)'
;MKNERVVTCNKKERIAVVTIKNPPVNTLSLEVVQQLVDVLEEIEIDNDISVVIITGNGEKAFVAGGNIKEFPDWMGKGEKYAEMKSLELQQPLNQLENLSKPTIAAVNGLALGGGCELALACDLRIIEEQSLIGLPEITLGLFPGAGGTQRLPRLIGEGKAKEMMFTGKSITAKEAKEIGLVNYVTPRGEVLNKAKEIARDISKFSLPALAYMKLAIREGAAVPLQEGLEIEARYFGKVFQTEDVKEGVKAFIEKRMPHFTNK
;
A
#
# COMPACT_ATOMS: atom_id res chain seq x y z
N MET A 1 -24.80 8.81 -18.26
CA MET A 1 -23.57 8.24 -18.84
C MET A 1 -22.93 7.40 -17.74
N LYS A 2 -22.67 6.11 -17.94
CA LYS A 2 -21.95 5.33 -16.93
C LYS A 2 -20.54 5.94 -16.82
N ASN A 3 -20.19 6.50 -15.66
CA ASN A 3 -18.82 6.97 -15.43
C ASN A 3 -17.87 5.81 -15.74
N GLU A 4 -16.84 6.09 -16.55
CA GLU A 4 -15.80 5.12 -16.84
C GLU A 4 -15.09 4.77 -15.52
N ARG A 5 -14.91 3.49 -15.22
CA ARG A 5 -14.26 3.05 -13.98
C ARG A 5 -12.79 3.45 -14.04
N VAL A 6 -12.35 4.35 -13.15
CA VAL A 6 -10.97 4.86 -13.07
C VAL A 6 -10.08 3.99 -12.18
N VAL A 7 -10.67 3.02 -11.46
CA VAL A 7 -9.94 1.98 -10.71
C VAL A 7 -10.45 0.61 -11.12
N THR A 8 -9.58 -0.20 -11.71
CA THR A 8 -9.94 -1.55 -12.19
C THR A 8 -9.19 -2.62 -11.41
N CYS A 9 -9.79 -3.80 -11.25
CA CYS A 9 -9.16 -4.93 -10.58
C CYS A 9 -9.15 -6.14 -11.52
N ASN A 10 -7.97 -6.69 -11.81
CA ASN A 10 -7.79 -7.93 -12.56
C ASN A 10 -7.30 -9.04 -11.63
N LYS A 11 -8.00 -10.19 -11.62
CA LYS A 11 -7.71 -11.32 -10.73
C LYS A 11 -7.11 -12.47 -11.54
N LYS A 12 -5.93 -12.94 -11.14
CA LYS A 12 -5.26 -14.11 -11.74
C LYS A 12 -4.31 -14.76 -10.74
N GLU A 13 -4.26 -16.09 -10.68
CA GLU A 13 -3.29 -16.83 -9.85
C GLU A 13 -3.33 -16.42 -8.36
N ARG A 14 -4.53 -16.20 -7.80
CA ARG A 14 -4.74 -15.70 -6.42
C ARG A 14 -4.19 -14.30 -6.16
N ILE A 15 -3.90 -13.53 -7.21
CA ILE A 15 -3.36 -12.17 -7.12
C ILE A 15 -4.39 -11.22 -7.73
N ALA A 16 -4.68 -10.13 -7.02
CA ALA A 16 -5.46 -9.03 -7.53
C ALA A 16 -4.54 -7.88 -7.94
N VAL A 17 -4.60 -7.47 -9.20
CA VAL A 17 -3.91 -6.28 -9.71
C VAL A 17 -4.92 -5.15 -9.82
N VAL A 18 -4.79 -4.17 -8.94
CA VAL A 18 -5.58 -2.94 -8.93
C VAL A 18 -4.83 -1.87 -9.71
N THR A 19 -5.43 -1.38 -10.79
CA THR A 19 -4.85 -0.39 -11.69
C THR A 19 -5.63 0.91 -11.60
N ILE A 20 -4.94 2.00 -11.27
CA ILE A 20 -5.49 3.36 -11.26
C ILE A 20 -5.27 4.00 -12.63
N LYS A 21 -6.36 4.38 -13.30
CA LYS A 21 -6.39 5.05 -14.60
C LYS A 21 -7.17 6.36 -14.47
N ASN A 22 -6.48 7.43 -14.08
CA ASN A 22 -7.08 8.76 -13.98
C ASN A 22 -6.24 9.78 -14.77
N PRO A 23 -6.48 9.95 -16.08
CA PRO A 23 -5.62 10.76 -16.92
C PRO A 23 -5.57 12.23 -16.47
N PRO A 24 -4.44 12.92 -16.69
CA PRO A 24 -3.28 12.48 -17.48
C PRO A 24 -2.17 11.79 -16.65
N VAL A 25 -2.24 11.81 -15.32
CA VAL A 25 -1.13 11.38 -14.43
C VAL A 25 -1.59 10.57 -13.21
N ASN A 26 -2.74 9.90 -13.34
CA ASN A 26 -3.34 9.03 -12.33
C ASN A 26 -3.54 9.74 -10.98
N THR A 27 -4.06 10.97 -10.98
CA THR A 27 -4.24 11.73 -9.73
C THR A 27 -5.22 11.03 -8.78
N LEU A 28 -5.00 11.17 -7.47
CA LEU A 28 -5.88 10.70 -6.42
C LEU A 28 -7.04 11.71 -6.23
N SER A 29 -8.01 11.68 -7.14
CA SER A 29 -9.27 12.43 -7.01
C SER A 29 -10.23 11.75 -6.05
N LEU A 30 -11.27 12.45 -5.58
CA LEU A 30 -12.32 11.83 -4.76
C LEU A 30 -12.99 10.61 -5.45
N GLU A 31 -13.12 10.63 -6.78
CA GLU A 31 -13.64 9.49 -7.54
C GLU A 31 -12.70 8.27 -7.46
N VAL A 32 -11.38 8.48 -7.56
CA VAL A 32 -10.39 7.40 -7.39
C VAL A 32 -10.41 6.89 -5.95
N VAL A 33 -10.50 7.79 -4.96
CA VAL A 33 -10.59 7.43 -3.54
C VAL A 33 -11.80 6.52 -3.29
N GLN A 34 -12.99 6.91 -3.73
CA GLN A 34 -14.20 6.11 -3.56
C GLN A 34 -14.09 4.75 -4.29
N GLN A 35 -13.63 4.73 -5.54
CA GLN A 35 -13.50 3.47 -6.27
C GLN A 35 -12.41 2.55 -5.70
N LEU A 36 -11.35 3.10 -5.09
CA LEU A 36 -10.37 2.30 -4.34
C LEU A 36 -11.03 1.67 -3.12
N VAL A 37 -11.82 2.42 -2.36
CA VAL A 37 -12.57 1.88 -1.21
C VAL A 37 -13.43 0.70 -1.64
N ASP A 38 -14.27 0.88 -2.66
CA ASP A 38 -15.17 -0.15 -3.16
C ASP A 38 -14.40 -1.41 -3.62
N VAL A 39 -13.30 -1.22 -4.37
CA VAL A 39 -12.47 -2.34 -4.85
C VAL A 39 -11.78 -3.07 -3.70
N LEU A 40 -11.30 -2.36 -2.67
CA LEU A 40 -10.63 -2.98 -1.53
C LEU A 40 -11.61 -3.77 -0.66
N GLU A 41 -12.85 -3.29 -0.52
CA GLU A 41 -13.91 -4.03 0.16
C GLU A 41 -14.30 -5.32 -0.60
N GLU A 42 -14.43 -5.24 -1.93
CA GLU A 42 -14.62 -6.43 -2.79
C GLU A 42 -13.46 -7.44 -2.63
N ILE A 43 -12.23 -6.95 -2.52
CA ILE A 43 -11.04 -7.78 -2.35
C ILE A 43 -10.99 -8.39 -0.94
N GLU A 44 -11.36 -7.66 0.11
CA GLU A 44 -11.28 -8.12 1.51
C GLU A 44 -12.10 -9.39 1.73
N ILE A 45 -13.30 -9.47 1.14
CA ILE A 45 -14.19 -10.63 1.29
C ILE A 45 -13.93 -11.79 0.32
N ASP A 46 -13.01 -11.63 -0.63
CA ASP A 46 -12.69 -12.64 -1.64
C ASP A 46 -11.51 -13.53 -1.17
N ASN A 47 -11.84 -14.75 -0.75
CA ASN A 47 -10.87 -15.74 -0.25
C ASN A 47 -10.00 -16.37 -1.35
N ASP A 48 -10.32 -16.15 -2.63
CA ASP A 48 -9.47 -16.59 -3.73
C ASP A 48 -8.27 -15.67 -3.95
N ILE A 49 -8.31 -14.44 -3.42
CA ILE A 49 -7.20 -13.49 -3.48
C ILE A 49 -6.33 -13.65 -2.24
N SER A 50 -5.02 -13.79 -2.44
CA SER A 50 -4.01 -13.87 -1.37
C SER A 50 -3.11 -12.65 -1.32
N VAL A 51 -2.90 -11.95 -2.44
CA VAL A 51 -2.01 -10.78 -2.52
C VAL A 51 -2.62 -9.73 -3.43
N VAL A 52 -2.43 -8.46 -3.07
CA VAL A 52 -2.90 -7.32 -3.87
C VAL A 52 -1.70 -6.54 -4.39
N ILE A 53 -1.72 -6.19 -5.67
CA ILE A 53 -0.74 -5.31 -6.30
C ILE A 53 -1.47 -4.04 -6.72
N ILE A 54 -0.99 -2.87 -6.28
CA ILE A 54 -1.48 -1.57 -6.73
C ILE A 54 -0.50 -1.02 -7.77
N THR A 55 -1.00 -0.52 -8.90
CA THR A 55 -0.18 0.13 -9.94
C THR A 55 -0.93 1.24 -10.68
N GLY A 56 -0.21 2.12 -11.39
CA GLY A 56 -0.80 3.15 -12.25
C GLY A 56 -0.94 2.67 -13.69
N ASN A 57 -1.92 3.18 -14.42
CA ASN A 57 -2.04 2.92 -15.86
C ASN A 57 -1.00 3.75 -16.66
N GLY A 58 -0.36 3.12 -17.63
CA GLY A 58 0.64 3.75 -18.51
C GLY A 58 2.05 3.69 -17.94
N GLU A 59 2.93 4.59 -18.38
CA GLU A 59 4.37 4.61 -17.97
C GLU A 59 4.80 5.94 -17.34
N LYS A 60 3.90 6.93 -17.27
CA LYS A 60 4.23 8.28 -16.82
C LYS A 60 4.17 8.42 -15.30
N ALA A 61 3.12 7.86 -14.70
CA ALA A 61 2.83 8.02 -13.29
C ALA A 61 2.24 6.75 -12.72
N PHE A 62 2.73 6.35 -11.54
CA PHE A 62 1.98 5.47 -10.65
C PHE A 62 0.73 6.24 -10.19
N VAL A 63 0.95 7.31 -9.44
CA VAL A 63 -0.04 8.33 -9.03
C VAL A 63 0.76 9.63 -8.77
N ALA A 64 0.47 10.71 -9.50
CA ALA A 64 1.19 11.97 -9.35
C ALA A 64 0.39 13.00 -8.53
N GLY A 65 0.10 12.66 -7.27
CA GLY A 65 -0.52 13.55 -6.29
C GLY A 65 -2.04 13.49 -6.23
N GLY A 66 -2.62 14.26 -5.31
CA GLY A 66 -4.06 14.48 -5.22
C GLY A 66 -4.58 15.38 -6.34
N ASN A 67 -5.89 15.39 -6.56
CA ASN A 67 -6.52 16.29 -7.52
C ASN A 67 -6.63 17.72 -6.95
N ILE A 68 -5.58 18.53 -7.13
CA ILE A 68 -5.50 19.91 -6.60
C ILE A 68 -6.67 20.80 -7.06
N LYS A 69 -7.34 20.47 -8.17
CA LYS A 69 -8.52 21.22 -8.64
C LYS A 69 -9.71 21.16 -7.66
N GLU A 70 -9.72 20.20 -6.74
CA GLU A 70 -10.77 20.06 -5.72
C GLU A 70 -10.48 20.93 -4.47
N PHE A 71 -9.24 21.37 -4.27
CA PHE A 71 -8.81 22.05 -3.05
C PHE A 71 -9.42 23.46 -2.87
N PRO A 72 -9.62 24.28 -3.93
CA PRO A 72 -10.32 25.55 -3.80
C PRO A 72 -11.71 25.42 -3.17
N ASP A 73 -12.39 24.29 -3.39
CA ASP A 73 -13.70 24.02 -2.77
C ASP A 73 -13.60 23.70 -1.28
N TRP A 74 -12.41 23.58 -0.71
CA TRP A 74 -12.20 23.31 0.72
C TRP A 74 -11.72 24.55 1.47
N MET A 75 -11.03 25.46 0.78
CA MET A 75 -10.47 26.67 1.36
C MET A 75 -11.56 27.58 1.93
N GLY A 76 -11.32 28.12 3.12
CA GLY A 76 -12.25 29.06 3.78
C GLY A 76 -13.56 28.45 4.30
N LYS A 77 -13.78 27.14 4.17
CA LYS A 77 -14.99 26.45 4.68
C LYS A 77 -14.88 25.98 6.15
N GLY A 78 -13.79 26.35 6.83
CA GLY A 78 -13.53 26.02 8.22
C GLY A 78 -12.65 24.78 8.41
N GLU A 79 -11.92 24.74 9.53
CA GLU A 79 -10.90 23.73 9.82
C GLU A 79 -11.47 22.30 9.80
N LYS A 80 -12.62 22.08 10.44
CA LYS A 80 -13.28 20.76 10.48
C LYS A 80 -13.66 20.22 9.11
N TYR A 81 -13.99 21.10 8.16
CA TYR A 81 -14.32 20.67 6.81
C TYR A 81 -13.08 20.16 6.07
N ALA A 82 -11.95 20.87 6.18
CA ALA A 82 -10.68 20.44 5.61
C ALA A 82 -10.15 19.16 6.29
N GLU A 83 -10.32 19.05 7.62
CA GLU A 83 -10.00 17.83 8.38
C GLU A 83 -10.79 16.63 7.86
N MET A 84 -12.11 16.75 7.69
CA MET A 84 -12.95 15.70 7.13
C MET A 84 -12.49 15.26 5.74
N LYS A 85 -12.08 16.22 4.88
CA LYS A 85 -11.53 15.91 3.55
C LYS A 85 -10.20 15.18 3.62
N SER A 86 -9.32 15.55 4.55
CA SER A 86 -8.09 14.81 4.81
C SER A 86 -8.38 13.38 5.27
N LEU A 87 -9.35 13.17 6.17
CA LEU A 87 -9.76 11.84 6.62
C LEU A 87 -10.37 10.99 5.48
N GLU A 88 -11.14 11.61 4.58
CA GLU A 88 -11.68 10.96 3.37
C GLU A 88 -10.55 10.47 2.45
N LEU A 89 -9.52 11.30 2.22
CA LEU A 89 -8.33 10.90 1.45
C LEU A 89 -7.55 9.76 2.13
N GLN A 90 -7.52 9.72 3.46
CA GLN A 90 -6.83 8.67 4.21
C GLN A 90 -7.55 7.31 4.15
N GLN A 91 -8.86 7.28 3.89
CA GLN A 91 -9.67 6.07 4.01
C GLN A 91 -9.14 4.87 3.23
N PRO A 92 -8.91 4.92 1.89
CA PRO A 92 -8.40 3.76 1.14
C PRO A 92 -6.97 3.38 1.55
N LEU A 93 -6.15 4.36 1.99
CA LEU A 93 -4.78 4.09 2.47
C LEU A 93 -4.82 3.33 3.80
N ASN A 94 -5.68 3.76 4.72
CA ASN A 94 -5.91 3.04 5.97
C ASN A 94 -6.48 1.64 5.70
N GLN A 95 -7.37 1.48 4.71
CA GLN A 95 -7.88 0.17 4.31
C GLN A 95 -6.77 -0.75 3.78
N LEU A 96 -5.86 -0.27 2.92
CA LEU A 96 -4.70 -1.06 2.45
C LEU A 96 -3.83 -1.57 3.60
N GLU A 97 -3.57 -0.70 4.58
CA GLU A 97 -2.77 -1.02 5.76
C GLU A 97 -3.51 -1.97 6.73
N ASN A 98 -4.85 -2.02 6.68
CA ASN A 98 -5.69 -2.93 7.46
C ASN A 98 -6.12 -4.21 6.72
N LEU A 99 -5.88 -4.29 5.42
CA LEU A 99 -6.31 -5.39 4.59
C LEU A 99 -5.74 -6.71 5.10
N SER A 100 -6.56 -7.77 5.16
CA SER A 100 -6.12 -9.11 5.57
C SER A 100 -5.17 -9.78 4.58
N LYS A 101 -4.87 -9.10 3.47
CA LYS A 101 -4.03 -9.58 2.37
C LYS A 101 -2.78 -8.69 2.28
N PRO A 102 -1.58 -9.28 2.09
CA PRO A 102 -0.38 -8.53 1.76
C PRO A 102 -0.57 -7.65 0.51
N THR A 103 -0.02 -6.44 0.55
CA THR A 103 -0.14 -5.44 -0.52
C THR A 103 1.24 -5.04 -1.06
N ILE A 104 1.32 -4.84 -2.38
CA ILE A 104 2.54 -4.44 -3.07
C ILE A 104 2.23 -3.22 -3.94
N ALA A 105 2.93 -2.11 -3.73
CA ALA A 105 2.95 -0.99 -4.65
C ALA A 105 3.96 -1.26 -5.79
N ALA A 106 3.47 -1.42 -7.01
CA ALA A 106 4.28 -1.50 -8.23
C ALA A 106 4.34 -0.12 -8.90
N VAL A 107 5.35 0.66 -8.52
CA VAL A 107 5.55 2.06 -8.92
C VAL A 107 6.23 2.13 -10.28
N ASN A 108 5.42 2.24 -11.34
CA ASN A 108 5.80 2.27 -12.76
C ASN A 108 6.09 3.67 -13.32
N GLY A 109 6.14 4.69 -12.47
CA GLY A 109 6.37 6.08 -12.87
C GLY A 109 6.36 7.00 -11.65
N LEU A 110 6.11 8.29 -11.85
CA LEU A 110 6.02 9.27 -10.77
C LEU A 110 5.05 8.82 -9.65
N ALA A 111 5.53 8.82 -8.41
CA ALA A 111 4.76 8.58 -7.19
C ALA A 111 4.91 9.78 -6.24
N LEU A 112 4.13 10.83 -6.48
CA LEU A 112 4.30 12.12 -5.80
C LEU A 112 3.10 12.43 -4.91
N GLY A 113 3.32 13.10 -3.78
CA GLY A 113 2.29 13.51 -2.83
C GLY A 113 1.39 12.34 -2.43
N GLY A 114 0.08 12.44 -2.65
CA GLY A 114 -0.88 11.35 -2.45
C GLY A 114 -0.51 10.00 -3.09
N GLY A 115 0.28 9.99 -4.18
CA GLY A 115 0.81 8.74 -4.75
C GLY A 115 1.96 8.12 -3.96
N CYS A 116 2.81 8.95 -3.37
CA CYS A 116 3.80 8.49 -2.39
C CYS A 116 3.09 7.97 -1.12
N GLU A 117 2.07 8.69 -0.64
CA GLU A 117 1.25 8.26 0.51
C GLU A 117 0.53 6.93 0.26
N LEU A 118 0.01 6.72 -0.95
CA LEU A 118 -0.58 5.44 -1.38
C LEU A 118 0.46 4.31 -1.39
N ALA A 119 1.67 4.57 -1.91
CA ALA A 119 2.74 3.58 -1.91
C ALA A 119 3.22 3.25 -0.48
N LEU A 120 3.27 4.24 0.41
CA LEU A 120 3.60 4.09 1.83
C LEU A 120 2.57 3.25 2.60
N ALA A 121 1.30 3.28 2.17
CA ALA A 121 0.23 2.48 2.78
C ALA A 121 0.28 0.99 2.36
N CYS A 122 1.05 0.64 1.32
CA CYS A 122 1.27 -0.75 0.95
C CYS A 122 2.34 -1.42 1.84
N ASP A 123 2.32 -2.74 1.97
CA ASP A 123 3.29 -3.47 2.80
C ASP A 123 4.68 -3.45 2.14
N LEU A 124 4.73 -3.67 0.82
CA LEU A 124 5.95 -3.66 0.01
C LEU A 124 5.88 -2.63 -1.11
N ARG A 125 7.04 -2.11 -1.52
CA ARG A 125 7.20 -1.15 -2.62
C ARG A 125 8.29 -1.60 -3.59
N ILE A 126 7.94 -1.64 -4.87
CA ILE A 126 8.84 -1.93 -5.99
C ILE A 126 8.73 -0.74 -6.93
N ILE A 127 9.86 -0.21 -7.40
CA ILE A 127 9.89 1.01 -8.20
C ILE A 127 10.76 0.82 -9.44
N GLU A 128 10.34 1.41 -10.57
CA GLU A 128 11.18 1.44 -11.77
C GLU A 128 12.27 2.50 -11.64
N GLU A 129 13.45 2.21 -12.20
CA GLU A 129 14.67 3.01 -12.04
C GLU A 129 14.54 4.49 -12.46
N GLN A 130 13.69 4.81 -13.46
CA GLN A 130 13.47 6.17 -13.92
C GLN A 130 12.48 6.97 -13.04
N SER A 131 11.80 6.29 -12.12
CA SER A 131 10.72 6.90 -11.34
C SER A 131 11.27 7.80 -10.23
N LEU A 132 10.49 8.82 -9.91
CA LEU A 132 10.71 9.68 -8.75
C LEU A 132 9.59 9.47 -7.74
N ILE A 133 9.97 9.50 -6.46
CA ILE A 133 9.05 9.37 -5.33
C ILE A 133 9.31 10.46 -4.30
N GLY A 134 8.24 11.04 -3.74
CA GLY A 134 8.38 12.09 -2.73
C GLY A 134 7.09 12.81 -2.37
N LEU A 135 7.22 13.75 -1.44
CA LEU A 135 6.12 14.52 -0.84
C LEU A 135 6.34 16.03 -1.06
N PRO A 136 6.01 16.57 -2.25
CA PRO A 136 6.27 17.96 -2.64
C PRO A 136 5.18 18.96 -2.20
N GLU A 137 4.24 18.57 -1.33
CA GLU A 137 3.07 19.38 -0.94
C GLU A 137 3.45 20.76 -0.39
N ILE A 138 4.62 20.89 0.24
CA ILE A 138 5.13 22.17 0.75
C ILE A 138 5.27 23.24 -0.34
N THR A 139 5.48 22.84 -1.60
CA THR A 139 5.57 23.76 -2.75
C THR A 139 4.23 24.45 -3.07
N LEU A 140 3.13 23.95 -2.53
CA LEU A 140 1.78 24.51 -2.64
C LEU A 140 1.35 25.25 -1.35
N GLY A 141 2.23 25.37 -0.36
CA GLY A 141 1.85 25.86 0.97
C GLY A 141 1.03 24.85 1.78
N LEU A 142 1.12 23.56 1.44
CA LEU A 142 0.42 22.45 2.09
C LEU A 142 1.41 21.51 2.79
N PHE A 143 0.90 20.45 3.39
CA PHE A 143 1.70 19.31 3.85
C PHE A 143 1.00 17.99 3.50
N PRO A 144 1.70 16.84 3.56
CA PRO A 144 1.12 15.52 3.28
C PRO A 144 -0.02 15.17 4.24
N GLY A 145 -1.24 15.18 3.72
CA GLY A 145 -2.48 15.07 4.50
C GLY A 145 -3.16 13.69 4.44
N ALA A 146 -2.67 12.75 3.64
CA ALA A 146 -3.19 11.38 3.57
C ALA A 146 -2.34 10.37 4.38
N GLY A 147 -1.51 10.88 5.29
CA GLY A 147 -0.72 10.09 6.25
C GLY A 147 0.79 10.05 5.96
N GLY A 148 1.28 10.79 4.97
CA GLY A 148 2.71 10.88 4.64
C GLY A 148 3.56 11.39 5.79
N THR A 149 3.04 12.36 6.57
CA THR A 149 3.71 12.86 7.80
C THR A 149 3.84 11.81 8.90
N GLN A 150 3.11 10.69 8.80
CA GLN A 150 3.12 9.62 9.79
C GLN A 150 3.85 8.38 9.29
N ARG A 151 3.56 7.92 8.06
CA ARG A 151 4.11 6.68 7.53
C ARG A 151 5.57 6.81 7.10
N LEU A 152 5.94 7.91 6.44
CA LEU A 152 7.31 8.11 5.98
C LEU A 152 8.35 8.12 7.12
N PRO A 153 8.20 8.94 8.19
CA PRO A 153 9.20 8.95 9.26
C PRO A 153 9.29 7.63 10.03
N ARG A 154 8.20 6.85 10.12
CA ARG A 154 8.22 5.51 10.72
C ARG A 154 8.99 4.50 9.87
N LEU A 155 8.99 4.69 8.54
CA LEU A 155 9.68 3.81 7.60
C LEU A 155 11.17 4.14 7.44
N ILE A 156 11.52 5.42 7.29
CA ILE A 156 12.89 5.87 6.92
C ILE A 156 13.58 6.73 7.98
N GLY A 157 12.96 6.89 9.15
CA GLY A 157 13.41 7.78 10.22
C GLY A 157 13.02 9.24 10.00
N GLU A 158 12.86 9.98 11.11
CA GLU A 158 12.37 11.34 11.09
C GLU A 158 13.26 12.32 10.32
N GLY A 159 14.59 12.19 10.44
CA GLY A 159 15.53 13.14 9.84
C GLY A 159 15.38 13.18 8.32
N LYS A 160 15.40 12.01 7.69
CA LYS A 160 15.27 11.91 6.23
C LYS A 160 13.87 12.26 5.74
N ALA A 161 12.83 11.86 6.49
CA ALA A 161 11.46 12.23 6.18
C ALA A 161 11.25 13.76 6.23
N LYS A 162 11.78 14.44 7.26
CA LYS A 162 11.76 15.91 7.37
C LYS A 162 12.53 16.58 6.24
N GLU A 163 13.71 16.08 5.87
CA GLU A 163 14.47 16.59 4.72
C GLU A 163 13.63 16.56 3.43
N MET A 164 13.00 15.42 3.12
CA MET A 164 12.15 15.27 1.94
C MET A 164 10.94 16.22 1.97
N MET A 165 10.22 16.27 3.10
CA MET A 165 8.99 17.07 3.22
C MET A 165 9.26 18.58 3.31
N PHE A 166 10.31 19.02 4.02
CA PHE A 166 10.64 20.44 4.16
C PHE A 166 11.25 21.04 2.90
N THR A 167 12.02 20.25 2.14
CA THR A 167 12.57 20.71 0.86
C THR A 167 11.60 20.51 -0.30
N GLY A 168 10.57 19.66 -0.13
CA GLY A 168 9.66 19.26 -1.19
C GLY A 168 10.34 18.48 -2.33
N LYS A 169 11.60 18.05 -2.15
CA LYS A 169 12.36 17.36 -3.19
C LYS A 169 11.95 15.90 -3.28
N SER A 170 11.66 15.47 -4.50
CA SER A 170 11.52 14.05 -4.81
C SER A 170 12.90 13.40 -4.95
N ILE A 171 12.97 12.11 -4.66
CA ILE A 171 14.21 11.32 -4.77
C ILE A 171 14.07 10.26 -5.86
N THR A 172 15.22 9.81 -6.36
CA THR A 172 15.31 8.74 -7.34
C THR A 172 14.99 7.37 -6.74
N ALA A 173 14.64 6.41 -7.59
CA ALA A 173 14.45 5.01 -7.18
C ALA A 173 15.66 4.43 -6.42
N LYS A 174 16.88 4.81 -6.83
CA LYS A 174 18.12 4.38 -6.19
C LYS A 174 18.25 4.95 -4.77
N GLU A 175 18.11 6.26 -4.60
CA GLU A 175 18.14 6.90 -3.28
C GLU A 175 17.04 6.35 -2.37
N ALA A 176 15.84 6.14 -2.92
CA ALA A 176 14.72 5.54 -2.18
C ALA A 176 15.07 4.13 -1.67
N LYS A 177 15.83 3.34 -2.45
CA LYS A 177 16.28 2.01 -2.04
C LYS A 177 17.34 2.08 -0.95
N GLU A 178 18.27 3.03 -1.04
CA GLU A 178 19.35 3.24 -0.06
C GLU A 178 18.80 3.62 1.33
N ILE A 179 17.74 4.42 1.39
CA ILE A 179 17.12 4.86 2.66
C ILE A 179 16.04 3.91 3.18
N GLY A 180 15.77 2.79 2.49
CA GLY A 180 14.74 1.83 2.89
C GLY A 180 13.30 2.22 2.57
N LEU A 181 13.07 3.26 1.76
CA LEU A 181 11.73 3.64 1.30
C LEU A 181 11.13 2.57 0.38
N VAL A 182 11.94 1.92 -0.45
CA VAL A 182 11.50 0.87 -1.38
C VAL A 182 12.25 -0.44 -1.17
N ASN A 183 11.56 -1.56 -1.41
CA ASN A 183 12.11 -2.90 -1.25
C ASN A 183 12.92 -3.33 -2.48
N TYR A 184 12.56 -2.89 -3.69
CA TYR A 184 13.23 -3.30 -4.93
C TYR A 184 13.22 -2.17 -5.97
N VAL A 185 14.25 -2.13 -6.79
CA VAL A 185 14.33 -1.30 -8.00
C VAL A 185 14.39 -2.22 -9.21
N THR A 186 13.65 -1.90 -10.26
CA THR A 186 13.63 -2.68 -11.51
C THR A 186 13.98 -1.80 -12.71
N PRO A 187 14.41 -2.40 -13.84
CA PRO A 187 14.40 -1.71 -15.12
C PRO A 187 13.00 -1.18 -15.46
N ARG A 188 12.94 -0.19 -16.36
CA ARG A 188 11.68 0.34 -16.90
C ARG A 188 10.84 -0.78 -17.54
N GLY A 189 9.54 -0.80 -17.25
CA GLY A 189 8.57 -1.77 -17.75
C GLY A 189 8.51 -3.10 -16.98
N GLU A 190 9.42 -3.34 -16.02
CA GLU A 190 9.53 -4.64 -15.34
C GLU A 190 8.90 -4.67 -13.94
N VAL A 191 8.39 -3.55 -13.43
CA VAL A 191 7.91 -3.48 -12.04
C VAL A 191 6.75 -4.42 -11.76
N LEU A 192 5.82 -4.56 -12.70
CA LEU A 192 4.66 -5.43 -12.53
C LEU A 192 5.06 -6.92 -12.60
N ASN A 193 6.06 -7.25 -13.41
CA ASN A 193 6.61 -8.61 -13.47
C ASN A 193 7.26 -8.97 -12.14
N LYS A 194 8.07 -8.07 -11.58
CA LYS A 194 8.69 -8.28 -10.27
C LYS A 194 7.67 -8.33 -9.14
N ALA A 195 6.64 -7.49 -9.17
CA ALA A 195 5.55 -7.53 -8.20
C ALA A 195 4.79 -8.85 -8.25
N LYS A 196 4.49 -9.37 -9.45
CA LYS A 196 3.85 -10.67 -9.63
C LYS A 196 4.73 -11.83 -9.20
N GLU A 197 6.03 -11.77 -9.43
CA GLU A 197 7.00 -12.75 -8.92
C GLU A 197 6.91 -12.87 -7.39
N ILE A 198 7.05 -11.75 -6.68
CA ILE A 198 6.97 -11.71 -5.22
C ILE A 198 5.58 -12.13 -4.74
N ALA A 199 4.51 -11.67 -5.40
CA ALA A 199 3.15 -12.04 -5.05
C ALA A 199 2.89 -13.55 -5.21
N ARG A 200 3.48 -14.20 -6.22
CA ARG A 200 3.39 -15.67 -6.39
C ARG A 200 4.15 -16.43 -5.31
N ASP A 201 5.22 -15.87 -4.78
CA ASP A 201 5.93 -16.49 -3.66
C ASP A 201 5.11 -16.37 -2.38
N ILE A 202 4.52 -15.19 -2.12
CA ILE A 202 3.65 -14.97 -0.97
C ILE A 202 2.38 -15.83 -1.06
N SER A 203 1.76 -15.94 -2.24
CA SER A 203 0.48 -16.65 -2.41
C SER A 203 0.54 -18.17 -2.21
N LYS A 204 1.74 -18.73 -2.03
CA LYS A 204 1.96 -20.14 -1.65
C LYS A 204 1.75 -20.41 -0.16
N PHE A 205 1.67 -19.37 0.68
CA PHE A 205 1.53 -19.51 2.12
C PHE A 205 0.09 -19.33 2.60
N SER A 206 -0.17 -19.73 3.85
CA SER A 206 -1.47 -19.58 4.50
C SER A 206 -1.87 -18.11 4.62
N LEU A 207 -3.00 -17.73 4.01
CA LEU A 207 -3.53 -16.37 4.09
C LEU A 207 -3.86 -15.95 5.53
N PRO A 208 -4.53 -16.78 6.38
CA PRO A 208 -4.71 -16.45 7.79
C PRO A 208 -3.40 -16.14 8.53
N ALA A 209 -2.34 -16.92 8.27
CA ALA A 209 -1.03 -16.66 8.90
C ALA A 209 -0.42 -15.34 8.42
N LEU A 210 -0.49 -15.04 7.12
CA LEU A 210 -0.04 -13.77 6.55
C LEU A 210 -0.81 -12.57 7.14
N ALA A 211 -2.14 -12.70 7.25
CA ALA A 211 -3.02 -11.68 7.81
C ALA A 211 -2.66 -11.35 9.27
N TYR A 212 -2.54 -12.39 10.10
CA TYR A 212 -2.19 -12.21 11.51
C TYR A 212 -0.75 -11.71 11.70
N MET A 213 0.19 -12.13 10.85
CA MET A 213 1.56 -11.60 10.87
C MET A 213 1.60 -10.10 10.54
N LYS A 214 0.87 -9.67 9.50
CA LYS A 214 0.74 -8.26 9.15
C LYS A 214 0.17 -7.42 10.31
N LEU A 215 -0.90 -7.91 10.95
CA LEU A 215 -1.49 -7.24 12.12
C LEU A 215 -0.52 -7.17 13.31
N ALA A 216 0.15 -8.29 13.62
CA ALA A 216 1.12 -8.35 14.72
C ALA A 216 2.27 -7.35 14.55
N ILE A 217 2.84 -7.26 13.34
CA ILE A 217 3.91 -6.31 13.03
C ILE A 217 3.43 -4.88 13.22
N ARG A 218 2.29 -4.54 12.62
CA ARG A 218 1.77 -3.16 12.62
C ARG A 218 1.34 -2.71 14.01
N GLU A 219 0.52 -3.49 14.69
CA GLU A 219 0.00 -3.12 16.01
C GLU A 219 1.10 -3.19 17.07
N GLY A 220 1.98 -4.19 16.99
CA GLY A 220 3.13 -4.32 17.89
C GLY A 220 4.13 -3.16 17.74
N ALA A 221 4.35 -2.67 16.52
CA ALA A 221 5.23 -1.51 16.28
C ALA A 221 4.69 -0.18 16.81
N ALA A 222 3.40 -0.11 17.16
CA ALA A 222 2.75 1.11 17.66
C ALA A 222 2.78 1.24 19.19
N VAL A 223 3.28 0.23 19.90
CA VAL A 223 3.27 0.14 21.37
C VAL A 223 4.68 -0.14 21.92
N PRO A 224 4.93 0.01 23.24
CA PRO A 224 6.16 -0.46 23.85
C PRO A 224 6.42 -1.95 23.56
N LEU A 225 7.68 -2.33 23.42
CA LEU A 225 8.08 -3.69 23.01
C LEU A 225 7.38 -4.79 23.82
N GLN A 226 7.25 -4.61 25.13
CA GLN A 226 6.60 -5.61 25.99
C GLN A 226 5.13 -5.86 25.59
N GLU A 227 4.37 -4.79 25.34
CA GLU A 227 2.99 -4.90 24.87
C GLU A 227 2.94 -5.47 23.44
N GLY A 228 3.91 -5.13 22.59
CA GLY A 228 4.04 -5.67 21.24
C GLY A 228 4.23 -7.19 21.22
N LEU A 229 5.04 -7.72 22.14
CA LEU A 229 5.24 -9.17 22.30
C LEU A 229 3.95 -9.88 22.77
N GLU A 230 3.13 -9.23 23.60
CA GLU A 230 1.83 -9.77 24.01
C GLU A 230 0.81 -9.77 22.86
N ILE A 231 0.84 -8.75 22.00
CA ILE A 231 0.05 -8.69 20.76
C ILE A 231 0.48 -9.82 19.82
N GLU A 232 1.78 -10.01 19.61
CA GLU A 232 2.34 -11.10 18.81
C GLU A 232 1.87 -12.46 19.32
N ALA A 233 2.03 -12.75 20.61
CA ALA A 233 1.62 -14.01 21.22
C ALA A 233 0.11 -14.30 21.04
N ARG A 234 -0.73 -13.26 21.10
CA ARG A 234 -2.18 -13.38 20.88
C ARG A 234 -2.50 -13.76 19.44
N TYR A 235 -1.87 -13.10 18.47
CA TYR A 235 -2.06 -13.42 17.05
C TYR A 235 -1.49 -14.79 16.69
N PHE A 236 -0.34 -15.16 17.26
CA PHE A 236 0.23 -16.50 17.13
C PHE A 236 -0.74 -17.56 17.66
N GLY A 237 -1.37 -17.33 18.81
CA GLY A 237 -2.42 -18.20 19.36
C GLY A 237 -3.61 -18.38 18.40
N LYS A 238 -4.01 -17.32 17.66
CA LYS A 238 -5.06 -17.42 16.64
C LYS A 238 -4.63 -18.26 15.43
N VAL A 239 -3.37 -18.16 14.99
CA VAL A 239 -2.82 -19.02 13.94
C VAL A 239 -2.93 -20.50 14.35
N PHE A 240 -2.68 -20.82 15.62
CA PHE A 240 -2.77 -22.19 16.13
C PHE A 240 -4.20 -22.78 16.13
N GLN A 241 -5.22 -21.97 15.87
CA GLN A 241 -6.61 -22.42 15.73
C GLN A 241 -7.03 -22.68 14.29
N THR A 242 -6.20 -22.38 13.29
CA THR A 242 -6.54 -22.56 11.87
C THR A 242 -6.35 -24.01 11.42
N GLU A 243 -6.93 -24.40 10.30
CA GLU A 243 -6.65 -25.70 9.68
C GLU A 243 -5.30 -25.69 8.95
N ASP A 244 -4.91 -24.53 8.41
CA ASP A 244 -3.65 -24.38 7.68
C ASP A 244 -2.41 -24.67 8.54
N VAL A 245 -2.40 -24.33 9.83
CA VAL A 245 -1.24 -24.67 10.70
C VAL A 245 -1.10 -26.17 10.89
N LYS A 246 -2.22 -26.91 11.00
CA LYS A 246 -2.21 -28.37 11.12
C LYS A 246 -1.65 -29.00 9.86
N GLU A 247 -2.09 -28.52 8.70
CA GLU A 247 -1.60 -28.95 7.39
C GLU A 247 -0.12 -28.61 7.20
N GLY A 248 0.30 -27.39 7.52
CA GLY A 248 1.69 -26.95 7.39
C GLY A 248 2.65 -27.79 8.24
N VAL A 249 2.31 -28.01 9.51
CA VAL A 249 3.12 -28.84 10.42
C VAL A 249 3.14 -30.30 9.94
N LYS A 250 2.00 -30.86 9.56
CA LYS A 250 1.91 -32.24 9.04
C LYS A 250 2.75 -32.40 7.76
N ALA A 251 2.60 -31.51 6.80
CA ALA A 251 3.33 -31.54 5.53
C ALA A 251 4.85 -31.46 5.74
N PHE A 252 5.30 -30.62 6.69
CA PHE A 252 6.71 -30.51 7.05
C PHE A 252 7.26 -31.83 7.64
N ILE A 253 6.54 -32.44 8.58
CA ILE A 253 6.91 -33.74 9.17
C ILE A 253 6.96 -34.84 8.09
N GLU A 254 6.03 -34.82 7.15
CA GLU A 254 5.91 -35.77 6.04
C GLU A 254 6.82 -35.44 4.84
N LYS A 255 7.59 -34.33 4.88
CA LYS A 255 8.47 -33.85 3.80
C LYS A 255 7.76 -33.68 2.45
N ARG A 256 6.54 -33.15 2.47
CA ARG A 256 5.76 -32.81 1.27
C ARG A 256 5.42 -31.32 1.26
N MET A 257 4.99 -30.82 0.10
CA MET A 257 4.46 -29.46 0.01
C MET A 257 3.10 -29.36 0.73
N PRO A 258 2.86 -28.32 1.54
CA PRO A 258 1.57 -28.09 2.18
C PRO A 258 0.52 -27.63 1.16
N HIS A 259 -0.73 -27.99 1.40
CA HIS A 259 -1.88 -27.50 0.65
C HIS A 259 -2.79 -26.65 1.55
N PHE A 260 -2.48 -25.36 1.65
CA PHE A 260 -3.26 -24.42 2.46
C PHE A 260 -4.63 -24.15 1.83
N THR A 261 -5.67 -24.23 2.65
CA THR A 261 -7.06 -23.97 2.25
C THR A 261 -7.56 -22.60 2.69
N ASN A 262 -6.71 -21.83 3.38
CA ASN A 262 -7.00 -20.50 3.93
C ASN A 262 -8.17 -20.54 4.92
N LYS A 263 -8.15 -21.55 5.79
CA LYS A 263 -9.14 -21.80 6.84
C LYS A 263 -8.42 -22.01 8.17
#